data_AF-A0A933RSJ3-F1
#
_entry.id   AF-A0A933RSJ3-F1
#
_cell.length_a   1.000
_cell.length_b   1.000
_cell.length_c   1.000
_cell.angle_alpha   90.00
_cell.angle_beta   90.00
_cell.angle_gamma   90.00
#
_symmetry.space_group_name_H-M   'P 1'
#
loop_
_entity.id
_entity.type
_entity.pdbx_description
1 polymer ?
#
loop_
_entity_poly.entity_id
_entity_poly.type
_entity_poly.pdbx_seq_one_letter_code
_entity_poly.pdbx_strand_id
1 'polypeptide(L)'
;MISMDSRRSFVRLIVLLCALAVTGGCSLQARAHRSLKNVVHKEVEQFNKYHQRQVKPNVYESGGQFYRIYHERTDPTVTMRRTNSIDTPYIATLVFTENIYLTRRHPTGKESKQDVHFILNSSNKREIVYTFVNGMWKRKETY
;
A
#
# COMPACT_ATOMS: atom_id res chain seq x y z
N MET A 1 60.89 20.89 -3.15
CA MET A 1 60.34 20.74 -1.78
C MET A 1 58.89 21.16 -1.78
N ILE A 2 57.94 20.22 -1.69
CA ILE A 2 56.52 20.55 -1.57
C ILE A 2 56.26 21.01 -0.13
N SER A 3 55.83 22.27 0.01
CA SER A 3 55.56 22.96 1.28
C SER A 3 54.64 22.12 2.20
N MET A 4 54.94 22.09 3.49
CA MET A 4 54.17 21.36 4.51
C MET A 4 52.69 21.80 4.58
N ASP A 5 52.38 23.03 4.17
CA ASP A 5 50.98 23.52 4.11
C ASP A 5 50.17 22.89 2.98
N SER A 6 50.81 22.56 1.86
CA SER A 6 50.15 21.89 0.73
C SER A 6 49.67 20.48 1.11
N ARG A 7 50.43 19.77 1.96
CA ARG A 7 50.07 18.41 2.42
C ARG A 7 48.89 18.42 3.38
N ARG A 8 48.80 19.43 4.27
CA ARG A 8 47.68 19.57 5.22
C ARG A 8 46.37 19.91 4.52
N SER A 9 46.43 20.76 3.49
CA SER A 9 45.27 21.09 2.66
C SER A 9 44.78 19.90 1.82
N PHE A 10 45.69 19.09 1.31
CA PHE A 10 45.35 17.90 0.52
C PHE A 10 44.67 16.81 1.36
N VAL A 11 45.17 16.56 2.58
CA VAL A 11 44.55 15.61 3.52
C VAL A 11 43.16 16.08 3.95
N ARG A 12 42.98 17.39 4.20
CA ARG A 12 41.67 17.96 4.51
C ARG A 12 40.69 17.82 3.35
N LEU A 13 41.15 18.00 2.11
CA LEU A 13 40.33 17.82 0.91
C LEU A 13 39.88 16.35 0.73
N ILE A 14 40.79 15.39 0.96
CA ILE A 14 40.48 13.95 0.90
C ILE A 14 39.50 13.56 2.00
N VAL A 15 39.68 14.05 3.23
CA VAL A 15 38.75 13.78 4.33
C VAL A 15 37.36 14.39 4.05
N LEU A 16 37.29 15.58 3.45
CA LEU A 16 36.02 16.19 3.04
C LEU A 16 35.33 15.41 1.91
N LEU A 17 36.10 14.94 0.91
CA LEU A 17 35.60 14.10 -0.18
C LEU A 17 35.12 12.73 0.32
N CYS A 18 35.82 12.12 1.28
CA CYS A 18 35.39 10.89 1.95
C CYS A 18 34.14 11.12 2.81
N ALA A 19 34.02 12.25 3.51
CA ALA A 19 32.80 12.59 4.28
C ALA A 19 31.58 12.85 3.36
N LEU A 20 31.79 13.44 2.18
CA LEU A 20 30.77 13.58 1.15
C LEU A 20 30.39 12.24 0.49
N ALA A 21 31.33 11.31 0.34
CA ALA A 21 31.05 9.96 -0.18
C ALA A 21 30.24 9.11 0.80
N VAL A 22 30.43 9.28 2.11
CA VAL A 22 29.72 8.52 3.16
C VAL A 22 28.28 9.04 3.38
N THR A 23 27.97 10.27 2.99
CA THR A 23 26.63 10.88 3.18
C THR A 23 25.67 10.68 1.99
N GLY A 24 26.15 10.13 0.87
CA GLY A 24 25.44 10.19 -0.43
C GLY A 24 24.66 8.94 -0.88
N GLY A 25 24.57 7.85 -0.11
CA GLY A 25 24.14 6.57 -0.67
C GLY A 25 23.20 5.76 0.20
N CYS A 26 22.00 6.26 0.51
CA CYS A 26 20.94 5.33 0.88
C CYS A 26 20.73 4.35 -0.28
N SER A 27 20.99 3.05 -0.05
CA SER A 27 20.94 2.04 -1.10
C SER A 27 19.61 2.12 -1.88
N LEU A 28 19.66 1.86 -3.18
CA LEU A 28 18.46 1.92 -4.04
C LEU A 28 17.32 1.04 -3.46
N GLN A 29 17.69 -0.08 -2.85
CA GLN A 29 16.78 -0.96 -2.10
C GLN A 29 16.14 -0.27 -0.89
N ALA A 30 16.92 0.42 -0.06
CA ALA A 30 16.39 1.15 1.10
C ALA A 30 15.51 2.33 0.69
N ARG A 31 15.79 2.96 -0.46
CA ARG A 31 14.93 3.98 -1.06
C ARG A 31 13.62 3.39 -1.56
N ALA A 32 13.67 2.26 -2.26
CA ALA A 32 12.49 1.55 -2.75
C ALA A 32 11.57 1.13 -1.58
N HIS A 33 12.10 0.53 -0.52
CA HIS A 33 11.31 0.13 0.66
C HIS A 33 10.66 1.32 1.37
N ARG A 34 11.42 2.39 1.62
CA ARG A 34 10.87 3.57 2.33
C ARG A 34 9.78 4.25 1.52
N SER A 35 10.00 4.45 0.22
CA SER A 35 8.99 5.04 -0.66
C SER A 35 7.78 4.13 -0.88
N LEU A 36 7.94 2.81 -0.82
CA LEU A 36 6.83 1.86 -0.93
C LEU A 36 5.83 2.00 0.22
N LYS A 37 6.31 2.27 1.45
CA LYS A 37 5.41 2.51 2.59
C LYS A 37 4.43 3.65 2.30
N ASN A 38 4.89 4.72 1.67
CA ASN A 38 4.04 5.86 1.31
C ASN A 38 3.03 5.49 0.23
N VAL A 39 3.39 4.63 -0.72
CA VAL A 39 2.47 4.12 -1.74
C VAL A 39 1.39 3.25 -1.10
N VAL A 40 1.79 2.30 -0.25
CA VAL A 40 0.85 1.43 0.47
C VAL A 40 -0.13 2.27 1.28
N HIS A 41 0.37 3.26 2.02
CA HIS A 41 -0.46 4.17 2.79
C HIS A 41 -1.49 4.90 1.91
N LYS A 42 -1.06 5.50 0.80
CA LYS A 42 -1.96 6.19 -0.14
C LYS A 42 -3.00 5.27 -0.75
N GLU A 43 -2.62 4.06 -1.16
CA GLU A 43 -3.58 3.10 -1.71
C GLU A 43 -4.60 2.66 -0.64
N VAL A 44 -4.15 2.41 0.59
CA VAL A 44 -5.05 2.12 1.72
C VAL A 44 -6.03 3.27 1.96
N GLU A 45 -5.56 4.53 1.94
CA GLU A 45 -6.43 5.70 2.08
C GLU A 45 -7.45 5.81 0.94
N GLN A 46 -7.02 5.59 -0.31
CA GLN A 46 -7.92 5.59 -1.46
C GLN A 46 -8.99 4.50 -1.34
N PHE A 47 -8.60 3.28 -0.95
CA PHE A 47 -9.56 2.20 -0.69
C PHE A 47 -10.51 2.56 0.46
N ASN A 48 -10.00 3.10 1.56
CA ASN A 48 -10.83 3.47 2.72
C ASN A 48 -11.89 4.52 2.34
N LYS A 49 -11.55 5.49 1.48
CA LYS A 49 -12.49 6.50 1.00
C LYS A 49 -13.74 5.90 0.33
N TYR A 50 -13.60 4.77 -0.36
CA TYR A 50 -14.69 4.13 -1.09
C TYR A 50 -15.32 2.92 -0.38
N HIS A 51 -14.68 2.33 0.64
CA HIS A 51 -15.14 1.07 1.25
C HIS A 51 -15.55 1.15 2.73
N GLN A 52 -15.10 2.14 3.52
CA GLN A 52 -15.46 2.18 4.95
C GLN A 52 -16.88 2.69 5.17
N ARG A 53 -17.88 1.82 4.98
CA ARG A 53 -19.26 2.07 5.43
C ARG A 53 -19.89 0.76 5.89
N GLN A 54 -20.46 0.79 7.09
CA GLN A 54 -21.61 -0.07 7.36
C GLN A 54 -22.74 0.41 6.45
N VAL A 55 -22.96 -0.29 5.35
CA VAL A 55 -24.04 0.04 4.43
C VAL A 55 -25.29 -0.64 4.97
N LYS A 56 -26.19 0.17 5.54
CA LYS A 56 -27.56 -0.29 5.79
C LYS A 56 -28.24 -0.39 4.41
N PRO A 57 -28.51 -1.60 3.90
CA PRO A 57 -29.03 -1.76 2.55
C PRO A 57 -30.42 -1.12 2.45
N ASN A 58 -30.70 -0.60 1.26
CA ASN A 58 -32.03 -0.14 0.90
C ASN A 58 -32.95 -1.35 0.67
N VAL A 59 -34.17 -1.23 1.21
CA VAL A 59 -35.11 -2.32 1.53
C VAL A 59 -35.69 -3.05 0.31
N TYR A 60 -35.52 -2.53 -0.90
CA TYR A 60 -36.37 -2.87 -2.04
C TYR A 60 -35.92 -4.07 -2.90
N GLU A 61 -34.70 -4.60 -2.72
CA GLU A 61 -34.14 -5.64 -3.61
C GLU A 61 -34.29 -7.09 -3.10
N SER A 62 -34.96 -7.30 -1.97
CA SER A 62 -34.86 -8.56 -1.19
C SER A 62 -36.13 -9.42 -1.12
N GLY A 63 -37.16 -9.09 -1.89
CA GLY A 63 -38.48 -9.72 -1.73
C GLY A 63 -39.19 -9.32 -0.42
N GLY A 64 -38.90 -8.12 0.10
CA GLY A 64 -39.55 -7.56 1.29
C GLY A 64 -38.86 -7.84 2.63
N GLN A 65 -37.73 -8.54 2.64
CA GLN A 65 -36.97 -8.88 3.86
C GLN A 65 -35.75 -7.98 4.09
N PHE A 66 -35.47 -7.61 5.32
CA PHE A 66 -34.41 -6.68 5.69
C PHE A 66 -33.14 -7.45 6.07
N TYR A 67 -31.98 -6.96 5.64
CA TYR A 67 -30.67 -7.44 6.09
C TYR A 67 -29.73 -6.24 6.25
N ARG A 68 -28.49 -6.46 6.71
CA ARG A 68 -27.43 -5.42 6.76
C ARG A 68 -26.17 -5.88 6.07
N ILE A 69 -25.45 -4.94 5.47
CA ILE A 69 -24.17 -5.19 4.82
C ILE A 69 -23.06 -4.61 5.67
N TYR A 70 -22.03 -5.42 5.90
CA TYR A 70 -20.81 -5.03 6.56
C TYR A 70 -19.63 -5.35 5.65
N HIS A 71 -18.82 -4.34 5.39
CA HIS A 71 -17.60 -4.47 4.60
C HIS A 71 -16.41 -4.52 5.56
N GLU A 72 -15.68 -5.63 5.53
CA GLU A 72 -14.43 -5.78 6.26
C GLU A 72 -13.29 -5.84 5.25
N ARG A 73 -12.23 -5.07 5.50
CA ARG A 73 -11.01 -5.13 4.70
C ARG A 73 -9.93 -5.81 5.51
N THR A 74 -9.26 -6.78 4.92
CA THR A 74 -8.05 -7.35 5.53
C THR A 74 -6.87 -6.41 5.30
N ASP A 75 -5.85 -6.48 6.15
CA ASP A 75 -4.61 -5.77 5.90
C ASP A 75 -4.01 -6.18 4.54
N PRO A 76 -3.49 -5.22 3.77
CA PRO A 76 -3.01 -5.50 2.43
C PRO A 76 -1.73 -6.32 2.52
N THR A 77 -1.63 -7.35 1.70
CA THR A 77 -0.38 -8.09 1.57
C THR A 77 0.52 -7.37 0.56
N VAL A 78 1.74 -7.05 0.96
CA VAL A 78 2.71 -6.35 0.13
C VAL A 78 3.87 -7.28 -0.16
N THR A 79 4.10 -7.56 -1.43
CA THR A 79 5.27 -8.31 -1.88
C THR A 79 6.14 -7.41 -2.73
N MET A 80 7.44 -7.42 -2.50
CA MET A 80 8.40 -6.65 -3.29
C MET A 80 9.54 -7.58 -3.72
N ARG A 81 9.90 -7.52 -5.00
CA ARG A 81 11.00 -8.30 -5.56
C ARG A 81 11.92 -7.43 -6.40
N ARG A 82 13.21 -7.78 -6.40
CA ARG A 82 14.21 -7.22 -7.33
C ARG A 82 14.01 -7.84 -8.71
N THR A 83 14.30 -7.08 -9.76
CA THR A 83 14.31 -7.58 -11.14
C THR A 83 15.72 -7.50 -11.72
N ASN A 84 15.89 -8.09 -12.91
CA ASN A 84 17.14 -8.00 -13.68
C ASN A 84 17.21 -6.73 -14.55
N SER A 85 16.14 -5.92 -14.58
CA SER A 85 16.09 -4.69 -15.36
C SER A 85 16.77 -3.54 -14.63
N ILE A 86 17.61 -2.79 -15.34
CA ILE A 86 18.25 -1.57 -14.83
C ILE A 86 17.22 -0.44 -14.70
N ASP A 87 16.24 -0.37 -15.61
CA ASP A 87 15.23 0.68 -15.67
C ASP A 87 14.10 0.48 -14.64
N THR A 88 13.77 -0.78 -14.35
CA THR A 88 12.72 -1.18 -13.39
C THR A 88 13.27 -2.15 -12.34
N PRO A 89 14.25 -1.74 -11.52
CA PRO A 89 15.02 -2.64 -10.65
C PRO A 89 14.18 -3.33 -9.55
N TYR A 90 13.00 -2.80 -9.24
CA TYR A 90 12.06 -3.41 -8.30
C TYR A 90 10.63 -3.41 -8.82
N ILE A 91 9.90 -4.47 -8.48
CA ILE A 91 8.46 -4.59 -8.68
C ILE A 91 7.84 -4.85 -7.31
N ALA A 92 6.70 -4.20 -7.05
CA ALA A 92 5.88 -4.48 -5.89
C ALA A 92 4.47 -4.88 -6.32
N THR A 93 3.88 -5.83 -5.62
CA THR A 93 2.49 -6.22 -5.77
C THR A 93 1.78 -6.00 -4.44
N LEU A 94 0.70 -5.23 -4.47
CA LEU A 94 -0.19 -5.00 -3.35
C LEU A 94 -1.48 -5.79 -3.61
N VAL A 95 -1.85 -6.65 -2.66
CA VAL A 95 -3.09 -7.43 -2.72
C VAL A 95 -4.02 -6.94 -1.62
N PHE A 96 -5.18 -6.47 -2.03
CA PHE A 96 -6.28 -6.06 -1.15
C PHE A 96 -7.35 -7.14 -1.18
N THR A 97 -7.82 -7.56 0.00
CA THR A 97 -8.99 -8.42 0.12
C THR A 97 -10.08 -7.66 0.87
N GLU A 98 -11.27 -7.65 0.28
CA GLU A 98 -12.48 -7.12 0.87
C GLU A 98 -13.46 -8.28 1.08
N ASN A 99 -13.96 -8.42 2.30
CA ASN A 99 -14.97 -9.38 2.68
C ASN A 99 -16.29 -8.62 2.87
N ILE A 100 -17.32 -9.09 2.19
CA ILE A 100 -18.67 -8.54 2.29
C ILE A 100 -19.50 -9.53 3.09
N TYR A 101 -19.95 -9.09 4.25
CA TYR A 101 -20.81 -9.87 5.13
C TYR A 101 -22.23 -9.33 5.12
N LEU A 102 -23.17 -10.26 5.27
CA LEU A 102 -24.60 -9.97 5.38
C LEU A 102 -25.14 -10.55 6.68
N THR A 103 -26.07 -9.85 7.33
CA THR A 103 -26.89 -10.48 8.36
C THR A 103 -27.84 -11.49 7.75
N ARG A 104 -28.49 -12.31 8.60
CA ARG A 104 -29.66 -13.06 8.15
C ARG A 104 -30.75 -12.11 7.64
N ARG A 105 -31.67 -12.64 6.85
CA ARG A 105 -32.86 -11.90 6.38
C ARG A 105 -33.90 -11.88 7.50
N HIS A 106 -34.52 -10.71 7.70
CA HIS A 106 -35.50 -10.45 8.76
C HIS A 106 -36.78 -9.86 8.19
N PRO A 107 -37.96 -10.09 8.80
CA PRO A 107 -39.21 -9.48 8.37
C PRO A 107 -39.24 -7.96 8.60
N THR A 108 -38.51 -7.45 9.61
CA THR A 108 -38.48 -6.02 9.93
C THR A 108 -37.07 -5.44 9.93
N GLY A 109 -36.97 -4.14 9.59
CA GLY A 109 -35.70 -3.43 9.63
C GLY A 109 -35.12 -3.28 11.04
N LYS A 110 -35.96 -3.32 12.09
CA LYS A 110 -35.52 -3.22 13.49
C LYS A 110 -34.77 -4.49 13.92
N GLU A 111 -35.30 -5.65 13.57
CA GLU A 111 -34.64 -6.95 13.85
C GLU A 111 -33.28 -7.05 13.16
N SER A 112 -33.18 -6.66 11.88
CA SER A 112 -31.89 -6.68 11.18
C SER A 112 -30.82 -5.83 11.89
N LYS A 113 -31.20 -4.69 12.51
CA LYS A 113 -30.27 -3.81 13.24
C LYS A 113 -29.79 -4.40 14.56
N GLN A 114 -30.60 -5.26 15.17
CA GLN A 114 -30.26 -5.94 16.42
C GLN A 114 -29.45 -7.22 16.17
N ASP A 115 -29.54 -7.79 14.97
CA ASP A 115 -28.74 -8.92 14.59
C ASP A 115 -27.25 -8.56 14.54
N VAL A 116 -26.46 -9.33 15.28
CA VAL A 116 -25.00 -9.24 15.38
C VAL A 116 -24.30 -10.31 14.56
N HIS A 117 -25.05 -11.29 14.02
CA HIS A 117 -24.48 -12.39 13.27
C HIS A 117 -24.33 -11.99 11.80
N PHE A 118 -23.08 -11.98 11.35
CA PHE A 118 -22.70 -11.67 9.99
C PHE A 118 -22.19 -12.94 9.30
N ILE A 119 -22.75 -13.23 8.14
CA ILE A 119 -22.39 -14.37 7.28
C ILE A 119 -21.62 -13.82 6.09
N LEU A 120 -20.45 -14.38 5.79
CA LEU A 120 -19.67 -13.99 4.62
C LEU A 120 -20.47 -14.33 3.36
N ASN A 121 -20.81 -13.32 2.58
CA ASN A 121 -21.54 -13.48 1.33
C ASN A 121 -20.60 -13.55 0.13
N SER A 122 -19.57 -12.71 0.12
CA SER A 122 -18.58 -12.68 -0.94
C SER A 122 -17.25 -12.13 -0.45
N SER A 123 -16.17 -12.53 -1.12
CA SER A 123 -14.88 -11.85 -0.98
C SER A 123 -14.42 -11.39 -2.36
N ASN A 124 -13.83 -10.19 -2.40
CA ASN A 124 -13.23 -9.64 -3.60
C ASN A 124 -11.73 -9.45 -3.35
N LYS A 125 -10.91 -9.82 -4.34
CA LYS A 125 -9.47 -9.66 -4.32
C LYS A 125 -9.06 -8.72 -5.43
N ARG A 126 -8.37 -7.63 -5.06
CA ARG A 126 -7.82 -6.67 -6.01
C ARG A 126 -6.30 -6.65 -5.90
N GLU A 127 -5.65 -6.94 -7.00
CA GLU A 127 -4.19 -6.88 -7.14
C GLU A 127 -3.79 -5.58 -7.85
N ILE A 128 -2.77 -4.92 -7.32
CA ILE A 128 -2.19 -3.71 -7.92
C ILE A 128 -0.69 -3.89 -8.00
N VAL A 129 -0.14 -3.72 -9.21
CA VAL A 129 1.28 -3.89 -9.47
C VAL A 129 1.94 -2.51 -9.63
N TYR A 130 3.10 -2.33 -9.01
CA TYR A 130 3.94 -1.14 -9.13
C TYR A 130 5.34 -1.52 -9.65
N THR A 131 5.92 -0.60 -10.41
CA THR A 131 7.30 -0.66 -10.88
C THR A 131 8.08 0.51 -10.29
N PHE A 132 9.31 0.26 -9.83
CA PHE A 132 10.17 1.32 -9.30
C PHE A 132 11.04 1.87 -10.42
N VAL A 133 10.82 3.12 -10.83
CA VAL A 133 11.49 3.77 -11.96
C VAL A 133 11.98 5.15 -11.52
N ASN A 134 13.25 5.47 -11.78
CA ASN A 134 13.86 6.77 -11.47
C ASN A 134 13.64 7.24 -10.01
N GLY A 135 13.66 6.30 -9.07
CA GLY A 135 13.50 6.60 -7.64
C GLY A 135 12.05 6.73 -7.15
N MET A 136 11.05 6.41 -7.98
CA MET A 136 9.63 6.51 -7.67
C MET A 136 8.86 5.25 -8.07
N TRP A 137 7.77 4.94 -7.35
CA TRP A 137 6.86 3.87 -7.71
C TRP A 137 5.82 4.36 -8.72
N LYS A 138 5.70 3.66 -9.84
CA LYS A 138 4.67 3.88 -10.86
C LYS A 138 3.73 2.69 -10.90
N ARG A 139 2.44 2.96 -10.79
CA ARG A 139 1.39 1.94 -10.95
C ARG A 139 1.46 1.40 -12.37
N LYS A 140 1.51 0.08 -12.52
CA LYS A 140 1.32 -0.59 -13.80
C LYS A 140 -0.18 -0.79 -13.95
N GLU A 141 -0.79 -0.12 -14.92
CA GLU A 141 -2.17 -0.41 -15.27
C GLU A 141 -2.24 -1.85 -15.79
N THR A 142 -3.00 -2.68 -15.10
CA THR A 142 -3.41 -4.00 -15.59
C THR A 142 -4.52 -3.77 -16.60
N TYR A 143 -4.22 -4.04 -17.89
CA TYR A 143 -5.21 -4.11 -18.96
C TYR A 143 -6.17 -5.28 -18.74
#